data_AF-A0A416W6Z3-F1
#
_entry.id   AF-A0A416W6Z3-F1
#
_cell.length_a   1.000
_cell.length_b   1.000
_cell.length_c   1.000
_cell.angle_alpha   90.00
_cell.angle_beta   90.00
_cell.angle_gamma   90.00
#
_symmetry.space_group_name_H-M   'P 1'
#
loop_
_entity.id
_entity.type
_entity.pdbx_description
1 polymer ?
#
loop_
_entity_poly.entity_id
_entity_poly.type
_entity_poly.pdbx_seq_one_letter_code
_entity_poly.pdbx_strand_id
1 'polypeptide(L)' 'MKNVCHTLALLGTEHLPHDTRYTFATLMHNAKADDITPKKIMGHKIDDITKGVYTQIALKNATRNI' A
#
# COMPACT_ATOMS: atom_id res chain seq x y z
N MET A 1 -4.64 -15.54 14.95
CA MET A 1 -5.15 -14.95 13.68
C MET A 1 -6.57 -15.43 13.37
N LYS A 2 -7.58 -15.19 14.22
CA LYS A 2 -8.98 -15.59 13.94
C LYS A 2 -9.97 -14.41 13.93
N ASN A 3 -9.47 -13.18 14.04
CA ASN A 3 -10.26 -12.03 14.48
C ASN A 3 -10.49 -11.02 13.34
N VAL A 4 -9.60 -10.98 12.34
CA VAL A 4 -9.65 -10.01 11.22
C VAL A 4 -10.42 -10.54 10.02
N CYS A 5 -10.48 -11.87 9.85
CA CYS A 5 -11.26 -12.49 8.77
C CYS A 5 -12.77 -12.30 8.96
N HIS A 6 -13.22 -12.14 10.21
CA HIS A 6 -14.64 -12.05 10.54
C HIS A 6 -15.30 -10.75 10.03
N THR A 7 -14.58 -9.63 9.93
CA THR A 7 -15.19 -8.34 9.61
C THR A 7 -15.57 -8.17 8.13
N LEU A 8 -14.79 -8.72 7.19
CA LEU A 8 -15.12 -8.72 5.76
C LEU A 8 -16.25 -9.71 5.42
N ALA A 9 -16.35 -10.80 6.18
CA ALA A 9 -17.47 -11.73 6.07
C ALA A 9 -18.81 -11.09 6.46
N LEU A 10 -18.82 -10.13 7.40
CA LEU A 10 -20.02 -9.35 7.76
C LEU A 10 -20.55 -8.48 6.60
N LEU A 11 -19.70 -8.16 5.62
CA LEU A 11 -20.08 -7.43 4.41
C LEU A 11 -20.56 -8.38 3.29
N GLY A 12 -20.66 -9.69 3.57
CA GLY A 12 -21.09 -10.70 2.59
C GLY A 12 -20.06 -11.02 1.52
N THR A 13 -18.78 -10.69 1.73
CA THR A 13 -17.70 -10.92 0.76
C THR A 13 -16.89 -12.16 1.12
N GLU A 14 -16.45 -12.92 0.12
CA GLU A 14 -15.48 -14.01 0.29
C GLU A 14 -14.02 -13.51 0.35
N HIS A 15 -13.82 -12.21 0.17
CA HIS A 15 -12.50 -11.59 0.11
C HIS A 15 -11.80 -11.56 1.47
N LEU A 16 -10.50 -11.83 1.44
CA LEU A 16 -9.64 -11.76 2.61
C LEU A 16 -9.13 -10.33 2.82
N PRO A 17 -8.78 -9.92 4.05
CA PRO A 17 -8.14 -8.63 4.31
C PRO A 17 -6.85 -8.41 3.50
N HIS A 18 -6.19 -9.48 3.06
CA HIS A 18 -5.00 -9.39 2.21
C HIS A 18 -5.33 -8.94 0.78
N ASP A 19 -6.52 -9.22 0.28
CA ASP A 19 -6.95 -8.87 -1.08
C ASP A 19 -7.05 -7.35 -1.25
N THR A 20 -7.37 -6.61 -0.18
CA THR A 20 -7.39 -5.15 -0.19
C THR A 20 -5.97 -4.58 -0.31
N ARG A 21 -4.98 -5.21 0.33
CA ARG A 21 -3.55 -4.84 0.20
C ARG A 21 -3.04 -5.07 -1.22
N TYR A 22 -3.44 -6.18 -1.85
CA TYR A 22 -3.13 -6.45 -3.25
C TYR A 22 -3.77 -5.42 -4.18
N THR A 23 -5.07 -5.16 -3.99
CA THR A 23 -5.83 -4.18 -4.78
C THR A 23 -5.21 -2.79 -4.66
N PHE A 24 -4.84 -2.35 -3.46
CA PHE A 24 -4.15 -1.08 -3.23
C PHE A 24 -2.84 -0.97 -4.01
N ALA A 25 -1.98 -2.00 -3.95
CA ALA A 25 -0.72 -2.00 -4.68
C ALA A 25 -0.93 -1.89 -6.20
N THR A 26 -1.91 -2.61 -6.75
CA THR A 26 -2.26 -2.56 -8.18
C THR A 26 -2.78 -1.19 -8.59
N LEU A 27 -3.64 -0.56 -7.79
CA LEU A 27 -4.15 0.78 -8.07
C LEU A 27 -3.04 1.83 -8.10
N MET A 28 -2.11 1.77 -7.14
CA MET A 28 -0.96 2.67 -7.10
C MET A 28 -0.03 2.48 -8.30
N HIS A 29 0.18 1.23 -8.72
CA HIS A 29 0.94 0.94 -9.93
C HIS A 29 0.27 1.52 -11.18
N ASN A 30 -1.05 1.33 -11.32
CA ASN A 30 -1.83 1.86 -12.45
C ASN A 30 -1.85 3.39 -12.47
N ALA A 31 -1.85 4.04 -11.30
CA ALA A 31 -1.73 5.48 -11.14
C ALA A 31 -0.30 6.00 -11.41
N LYS A 32 0.64 5.13 -11.76
CA LYS A 32 2.06 5.46 -11.98
C LYS A 32 2.70 6.14 -10.76
N ALA A 33 2.24 5.79 -9.56
CA ALA A 33 2.89 6.22 -8.34
C ALA A 33 4.33 5.72 -8.32
N ASP A 34 5.22 6.48 -7.68
CA ASP A 34 6.60 6.06 -7.50
C ASP A 34 6.67 4.76 -6.66
N ASP A 35 7.72 3.96 -6.83
CA ASP A 35 7.84 2.66 -6.15
C ASP A 35 7.98 2.75 -4.62
N ILE A 36 8.26 3.92 -4.07
CA ILE A 36 8.62 4.12 -2.66
C ILE A 36 7.38 4.46 -1.85
N THR A 37 6.51 5.31 -2.38
CA THR A 37 5.25 5.73 -1.76
C THR A 37 4.35 4.55 -1.35
N PRO A 38 3.95 3.62 -2.26
CA PRO A 38 3.10 2.50 -1.89
C PRO A 38 3.81 1.55 -0.92
N LYS A 39 5.13 1.36 -1.03
CA LYS A 39 5.92 0.56 -0.06
C LYS A 39 5.90 1.19 1.33
N LYS A 40 6.07 2.51 1.45
CA LYS A 40 5.98 3.24 2.72
C LYS A 40 4.58 3.15 3.32
N ILE A 41 3.53 3.39 2.52
CA ILE A 41 2.13 3.31 2.98
C ILE A 41 1.80 1.90 3.46
N MET A 42 2.24 0.87 2.75
CA MET A 42 2.03 -0.54 3.14
C MET A 42 2.94 -1.00 4.30
N GLY A 43 3.94 -0.20 4.69
CA GLY A 43 4.94 -0.60 5.69
C GLY A 43 5.86 -1.72 5.21
N HIS A 44 6.13 -1.80 3.91
CA HIS A 44 7.14 -2.72 3.37
C HIS A 44 8.55 -2.21 3.66
N LYS A 45 9.45 -3.14 3.96
CA LYS A 45 10.88 -2.85 4.07
C LYS A 45 11.39 -2.37 2.69
N ILE A 46 12.21 -1.33 2.70
CA ILE A 46 12.92 -0.84 1.51
C ILE A 46 14.35 -1.33 1.63
N ASP A 47 14.74 -2.29 0.78
CA ASP A 47 16.09 -2.86 0.80
C ASP A 47 17.13 -1.96 0.11
N ASP A 48 16.68 -1.05 -0.76
CA ASP A 48 17.54 -0.07 -1.40
C ASP A 48 17.87 1.05 -0.39
N ILE A 49 19.11 1.06 0.09
CA ILE A 49 19.61 2.03 1.08
C ILE A 49 19.49 3.46 0.56
N THR A 50 19.74 3.68 -0.74
CA THR A 50 19.65 5.01 -1.36
C THR A 50 18.20 5.51 -1.30
N LYS A 51 17.25 4.63 -1.66
CA LYS A 51 15.82 4.95 -1.62
C LYS A 51 15.23 4.98 -0.21
N GLY A 52 15.80 4.23 0.72
CA GLY A 52 15.39 4.21 2.12
C GLY A 52 15.79 5.46 2.88
N VAL A 53 17.00 5.97 2.62
CA VAL A 53 17.60 7.09 3.36
C VAL A 53 17.33 8.43 2.71
N TYR A 54 17.54 8.55 1.38
CA TYR A 54 17.62 9.88 0.73
C TYR A 54 16.32 10.30 0.03
N THR A 55 15.46 9.36 -0.36
CA THR A 55 14.16 9.70 -0.95
C THR A 55 13.07 9.73 0.13
N GLN A 56 13.02 10.85 0.84
CA GLN A 56 11.88 11.21 1.66
C GLN A 56 10.82 11.91 0.79
N ILE A 57 9.70 11.23 0.58
CA ILE A 57 8.56 11.79 -0.13
C ILE A 57 7.75 12.55 0.91
N ALA A 58 7.78 13.88 0.81
CA ALA A 58 6.85 14.72 1.56
C ALA A 58 5.42 14.41 1.09
N LEU A 59 4.46 14.29 2.01
CA LEU A 59 3.04 13.98 1.70
C LEU A 59 2.44 14.90 0.62
N LYS A 60 2.91 16.15 0.56
CA LYS A 60 2.51 17.15 -0.44
C LYS A 60 2.91 16.78 -1.89
N ASN A 61 3.96 15.98 -2.06
CA ASN A 61 4.42 15.54 -3.38
C ASN A 61 3.71 14.26 -3.84
N ALA A 62 3.29 13.42 -2.89
CA ALA A 62 2.52 12.21 -3.20
C ALA A 62 1.11 12.52 -3.76
N THR A 63 0.57 13.70 -3.44
CA THR A 63 -0.77 14.16 -3.90
C THR A 63 -0.76 14.86 -5.26
N ARG A 64 0.42 15.15 -5.83
CA ARG A 64 0.52 15.97 -7.04
C ARG A 64 0.47 15.19 -8.35
N ASN A 65 0.50 13.85 -8.29
CA ASN A 65 0.54 12.94 -9.44
C ASN A 65 -0.54 11.84 -9.39
N ILE A 66 -1.59 12.01 -8.57
CA ILE A 66 -2.79 11.17 -8.56
C ILE A 66 -3.98 11.95 -9.11
#